data_AF-A0A2S1Q6H2-F1
#
_entry.id   AF-A0A2S1Q6H2-F1
#
_cell.length_a   1.000
_cell.length_b   1.000
_cell.length_c   1.000
_cell.angle_alpha   90.00
_cell.angle_beta   90.00
_cell.angle_gamma   90.00
#
_symmetry.space_group_name_H-M   'P 1'
#
loop_
_entity.id
_entity.type
_entity.pdbx_description
1 polymer ?
#
loop_
_entity_poly.entity_id
_entity_poly.type
_entity_poly.pdbx_seq_one_letter_code
_entity_poly.pdbx_strand_id
1 'polypeptide(L)'
;MPGGIKALREIGRIERTLFMLDWFRDPSLRQRVQAGLNKGEARNALARAVFMHRLGEIRDRGLENQSYRASGLTLLTAAITLWNTVYIERAIESLKRKGFPINEQLVSHLSPLGWEHINLSGDYVWRNNLKLGPGKYRSLRTVDTELYKKQS
;
A
#
# COMPACT_ATOMS: atom_id res chain seq x y z
N MET A 1 -24.75 -26.32 26.87
CA MET A 1 -25.89 -25.87 26.05
C MET A 1 -25.39 -25.33 24.70
N PRO A 2 -25.67 -25.98 23.55
CA PRO A 2 -25.10 -25.63 22.24
C PRO A 2 -25.88 -24.56 21.43
N GLY A 3 -26.84 -23.85 22.04
CA GLY A 3 -27.74 -22.91 21.33
C GLY A 3 -27.11 -21.58 20.90
N GLY A 4 -26.16 -21.04 21.69
CA GLY A 4 -25.60 -19.70 21.45
C GLY A 4 -24.78 -19.58 20.16
N ILE A 5 -24.02 -20.61 19.80
CA ILE A 5 -23.22 -20.64 18.57
C ILE A 5 -24.12 -20.68 17.32
N LYS A 6 -25.27 -21.37 17.41
CA LYS A 6 -26.26 -21.40 16.33
C LYS A 6 -26.92 -20.04 16.15
N ALA A 7 -27.32 -19.39 17.25
CA ALA A 7 -27.90 -18.05 17.20
C ALA A 7 -26.95 -17.01 16.59
N LEU A 8 -25.68 -16.98 17.01
CA LEU A 8 -24.67 -16.07 16.45
C LEU A 8 -24.43 -16.29 14.96
N ARG A 9 -24.46 -17.56 14.50
CA ARG A 9 -24.32 -17.89 13.08
C ARG A 9 -25.49 -17.37 12.25
N GLU A 10 -26.72 -17.51 12.75
CA GLU A 10 -27.91 -17.03 12.04
C GLU A 10 -27.95 -15.50 12.01
N ILE A 11 -27.55 -14.82 13.08
CA ILE A 11 -27.38 -13.36 13.10
C ILE A 11 -26.40 -12.92 12.00
N GLY A 12 -25.23 -13.55 11.91
CA GLY A 12 -24.25 -13.23 10.86
C GLY A 12 -24.74 -13.53 9.45
N ARG A 13 -25.70 -14.46 9.27
CA ARG A 13 -26.33 -14.75 7.98
C ARG A 13 -27.32 -13.65 7.58
N ILE A 14 -28.09 -13.15 8.54
CA ILE A 14 -29.01 -12.02 8.35
C ILE A 14 -28.24 -10.76 7.99
N GLU A 15 -27.19 -10.42 8.75
CA GLU A 15 -26.33 -9.26 8.47
C GLU A 15 -25.71 -9.33 7.07
N ARG A 16 -25.22 -10.52 6.66
CA ARG A 16 -24.67 -10.71 5.31
C ARG A 16 -25.73 -10.50 4.24
N THR A 17 -26.95 -10.98 4.46
CA THR A 17 -28.04 -10.86 3.49
C THR A 17 -28.47 -9.40 3.35
N LEU A 18 -28.61 -8.69 4.47
CA LEU A 18 -28.93 -7.26 4.47
C LEU A 18 -27.83 -6.45 3.77
N PHE A 19 -26.57 -6.72 4.08
CA PHE A 19 -25.43 -6.10 3.39
C PHE A 19 -25.43 -6.37 1.89
N MET A 20 -25.76 -7.60 1.44
CA MET A 20 -25.86 -7.91 0.00
C MET A 20 -27.00 -7.14 -0.67
N LEU A 21 -28.15 -6.98 -0.01
CA LEU A 21 -29.27 -6.20 -0.54
C LEU A 21 -28.89 -4.71 -0.66
N ASP A 22 -28.26 -4.16 0.36
CA ASP A 22 -27.72 -2.79 0.32
C ASP A 22 -26.65 -2.66 -0.78
N TRP A 23 -25.79 -3.66 -0.93
CA TRP A 23 -24.77 -3.73 -1.97
C TRP A 23 -25.36 -3.64 -3.38
N PHE A 24 -26.44 -4.38 -3.68
CA PHE A 24 -27.08 -4.33 -4.98
C PHE A 24 -27.76 -2.98 -5.24
N ARG A 25 -28.34 -2.38 -4.20
CA ARG A 25 -29.13 -1.16 -4.31
C ARG A 25 -28.30 0.13 -4.33
N ASP A 26 -27.18 0.18 -3.61
CA ASP A 26 -26.42 1.41 -3.39
C ASP A 26 -25.05 1.42 -4.12
N PRO A 27 -24.90 2.16 -5.23
CA PRO A 27 -23.62 2.33 -5.92
C PRO A 27 -22.54 2.97 -5.04
N SER A 28 -22.89 3.85 -4.10
CA SER A 28 -21.93 4.54 -3.23
C SER A 28 -21.34 3.60 -2.18
N LEU A 29 -22.13 2.65 -1.65
CA LEU A 29 -21.64 1.56 -0.82
C LEU A 29 -20.64 0.70 -1.58
N ARG A 30 -20.94 0.30 -2.82
CA ARG A 30 -20.03 -0.48 -3.66
C ARG A 30 -18.70 0.21 -3.88
N GLN A 31 -18.72 1.49 -4.23
CA GLN A 31 -17.49 2.27 -4.43
C GLN A 31 -16.63 2.35 -3.16
N ARG A 32 -17.25 2.62 -1.99
CA ARG A 32 -16.53 2.69 -0.72
C ARG A 32 -15.87 1.38 -0.35
N VAL A 33 -16.59 0.27 -0.49
CA VAL A 33 -16.06 -1.06 -0.17
C VAL A 33 -15.01 -1.49 -1.18
N GLN A 34 -15.20 -1.25 -2.48
CA GLN A 34 -14.17 -1.54 -3.48
C GLN A 34 -12.90 -0.74 -3.22
N ALA A 35 -13.02 0.53 -2.81
CA ALA A 35 -11.87 1.33 -2.40
C ALA A 35 -11.18 0.74 -1.15
N GLY A 36 -11.95 0.20 -0.19
CA GLY A 36 -11.42 -0.53 0.96
C GLY A 36 -10.70 -1.83 0.56
N LEU A 37 -11.29 -2.62 -0.33
CA LEU A 37 -10.73 -3.84 -0.87
C LEU A 37 -9.43 -3.57 -1.63
N ASN A 38 -9.43 -2.58 -2.53
CA ASN A 38 -8.25 -2.19 -3.30
C ASN A 38 -7.09 -1.79 -2.37
N LYS A 39 -7.38 -1.07 -1.27
CA LYS A 39 -6.36 -0.74 -0.25
C LYS A 39 -5.82 -2.00 0.44
N GLY A 40 -6.71 -2.92 0.82
CA GLY A 40 -6.35 -4.19 1.44
C GLY A 40 -5.53 -5.09 0.52
N GLU A 41 -5.93 -5.22 -0.75
CA GLU A 41 -5.23 -5.96 -1.79
C GLU A 41 -3.86 -5.38 -2.09
N ALA A 42 -3.75 -4.05 -2.23
CA ALA A 42 -2.48 -3.37 -2.44
C ALA A 42 -1.54 -3.54 -1.24
N ARG A 43 -2.05 -3.44 -0.01
CA ARG A 43 -1.28 -3.75 1.21
C ARG A 43 -0.83 -5.20 1.22
N ASN A 44 -1.70 -6.14 0.87
CA ASN A 44 -1.38 -7.56 0.83
C ASN A 44 -0.37 -7.88 -0.29
N ALA A 45 -0.45 -7.19 -1.44
CA ALA A 45 0.50 -7.31 -2.53
C ALA A 45 1.89 -6.80 -2.11
N LEU A 46 1.95 -5.62 -1.49
CA LEU A 46 3.18 -5.09 -0.90
C LEU A 46 3.75 -6.04 0.15
N ALA A 47 2.91 -6.54 1.05
CA ALA A 47 3.32 -7.49 2.08
C ALA A 47 3.90 -8.78 1.47
N ARG A 48 3.27 -9.33 0.43
CA ARG A 48 3.80 -10.49 -0.31
C ARG A 48 5.14 -10.19 -0.97
N ALA A 49 5.26 -9.02 -1.63
CA ALA A 49 6.50 -8.60 -2.29
C ALA A 49 7.65 -8.44 -1.28
N VAL A 50 7.37 -7.87 -0.11
CA VAL A 50 8.32 -7.75 1.00
C VAL A 50 8.69 -9.12 1.58
N PHE A 51 7.75 -10.06 1.63
CA PHE A 51 7.94 -11.39 2.24
C PHE A 51 8.54 -12.43 1.29
N MET A 52 8.81 -12.11 0.02
CA MET A 52 9.25 -13.04 -1.03
C MET A 52 10.58 -13.79 -0.75
N HIS A 53 11.30 -13.48 0.32
CA HIS A 53 12.66 -13.99 0.55
C HIS A 53 12.78 -15.45 1.07
N ARG A 54 11.73 -16.29 0.99
CA ARG A 54 11.79 -17.73 1.35
C ARG A 54 10.92 -18.70 0.53
N LEU A 55 10.60 -18.41 -0.74
CA LEU A 55 10.03 -19.44 -1.65
C LEU A 55 8.79 -20.21 -1.11
N GLY A 56 7.99 -19.63 -0.21
CA GLY A 56 6.80 -20.28 0.34
C GLY A 56 7.02 -21.39 1.37
N GLU A 57 8.25 -21.70 1.80
CA GLU A 57 8.47 -22.70 2.86
C GLU A 57 8.50 -22.07 4.26
N ILE A 58 7.39 -22.21 4.99
CA ILE A 58 7.32 -21.89 6.42
C ILE A 58 7.68 -23.15 7.21
N ARG A 59 8.96 -23.32 7.54
CA ARG A 59 9.39 -24.23 8.63
C ARG A 59 9.73 -23.39 9.86
N ASP A 60 8.72 -22.82 10.50
CA ASP A 60 8.85 -22.23 11.83
C ASP A 60 7.74 -22.75 12.72
N ARG A 61 8.10 -23.51 13.76
CA ARG A 61 7.18 -24.26 14.61
C ARG A 61 6.63 -23.47 15.81
N GLY A 62 6.92 -22.17 15.94
CA GLY A 62 6.57 -21.35 17.12
C GLY A 62 5.64 -20.17 16.84
N LEU A 63 4.64 -19.97 17.70
CA LEU A 63 3.68 -18.85 17.67
C LEU A 63 4.38 -17.49 17.82
N GLU A 64 5.43 -17.43 18.63
CA GLU A 64 6.24 -16.23 18.87
C GLU A 64 7.01 -15.80 17.60
N ASN A 65 7.61 -16.74 16.87
CA ASN A 65 8.28 -16.47 15.60
C ASN A 65 7.31 -15.93 14.53
N GLN A 66 6.06 -16.36 14.56
CA GLN A 66 5.01 -15.83 13.68
C GLN A 66 4.65 -14.38 14.05
N SER A 67 4.54 -14.09 15.36
CA SER A 67 4.24 -12.73 15.86
C SER A 67 5.34 -11.73 15.51
N TYR A 68 6.62 -12.07 15.73
CA TYR A 68 7.74 -11.21 15.35
C TYR A 68 7.77 -10.93 13.84
N ARG A 69 7.49 -11.94 13.01
CA ARG A 69 7.41 -11.75 11.55
C ARG A 69 6.24 -10.88 11.13
N ALA A 70 5.05 -11.10 11.69
CA ALA A 70 3.87 -10.28 11.39
C ALA A 70 4.10 -8.82 11.79
N SER A 71 4.75 -8.60 12.92
CA SER A 71 5.12 -7.27 13.43
C SER A 71 6.16 -6.60 12.52
N GLY A 72 7.23 -7.32 12.15
CA GLY A 72 8.26 -6.82 11.24
C GLY A 72 7.72 -6.50 9.84
N LEU A 73 6.86 -7.35 9.30
CA LEU A 73 6.18 -7.14 8.02
C LEU A 73 5.28 -5.90 8.06
N THR A 74 4.52 -5.74 9.15
CA THR A 74 3.68 -4.56 9.38
C THR A 74 4.53 -3.29 9.46
N LEU A 75 5.64 -3.34 10.20
CA LEU A 75 6.56 -2.22 10.34
C LEU A 75 7.18 -1.82 8.99
N LEU A 76 7.68 -2.79 8.23
CA LEU A 76 8.32 -2.53 6.93
C LEU A 76 7.30 -2.01 5.91
N THR A 77 6.09 -2.56 5.88
CA THR A 77 4.98 -2.07 5.05
C THR A 77 4.64 -0.62 5.40
N ALA A 78 4.56 -0.29 6.69
CA ALA A 78 4.29 1.08 7.15
C ALA A 78 5.44 2.04 6.76
N ALA A 79 6.70 1.61 6.92
CA ALA A 79 7.87 2.41 6.55
C ALA A 79 7.91 2.70 5.04
N ILE A 80 7.63 1.71 4.19
CA ILE A 80 7.52 1.88 2.73
C ILE A 80 6.40 2.84 2.38
N THR A 81 5.23 2.67 3.00
CA THR A 81 4.06 3.53 2.76
C THR A 81 4.39 4.99 3.12
N LEU A 82 5.00 5.21 4.28
CA LEU A 82 5.42 6.55 4.72
C LEU A 82 6.43 7.17 3.74
N TRP A 83 7.44 6.40 3.34
CA TRP A 83 8.43 6.85 2.37
C TRP A 83 7.77 7.26 1.05
N ASN A 84 6.87 6.42 0.53
CA ASN A 84 6.15 6.70 -0.71
C ASN A 84 5.31 7.97 -0.61
N THR A 85 4.55 8.15 0.47
CA THR A 85 3.75 9.38 0.67
C THR A 85 4.61 10.63 0.59
N VAL A 86 5.73 10.67 1.33
CA VAL A 86 6.63 11.83 1.37
C VAL A 86 7.27 12.09 0.00
N TYR A 87 7.70 11.05 -0.71
CA TYR A 87 8.36 11.24 -2.01
C TYR A 87 7.39 11.55 -3.15
N ILE A 88 6.15 11.05 -3.10
CA ILE A 88 5.09 11.42 -4.06
C ILE A 88 4.79 12.91 -3.93
N GLU A 89 4.63 13.42 -2.70
CA GLU A 89 4.40 14.85 -2.46
C GLU A 89 5.53 15.71 -3.04
N ARG A 90 6.79 15.32 -2.78
CA ARG A 90 7.96 16.02 -3.33
C ARG A 90 8.05 15.95 -4.86
N ALA A 91 7.67 14.81 -5.44
CA ALA A 91 7.63 14.64 -6.90
C ALA A 91 6.59 15.58 -7.52
N ILE A 92 5.40 15.67 -6.93
CA ILE A 92 4.34 16.59 -7.36
C ILE A 92 4.82 18.04 -7.24
N GLU A 93 5.43 18.43 -6.11
CA GLU A 93 5.95 19.77 -5.93
C GLU A 93 7.05 20.10 -6.96
N SER A 94 7.96 19.16 -7.23
CA SER A 94 8.99 19.33 -8.25
C SER A 94 8.40 19.47 -9.66
N LEU A 95 7.32 18.78 -9.98
CA LEU A 95 6.61 18.90 -11.26
C LEU A 95 5.88 20.24 -11.38
N LYS A 96 5.22 20.70 -10.29
CA LYS A 96 4.60 22.04 -10.23
C LYS A 96 5.63 23.13 -10.48
N ARG A 97 6.81 23.06 -9.86
CA ARG A 97 7.92 24.02 -10.08
C ARG A 97 8.46 24.03 -11.51
N LYS A 98 8.36 22.90 -12.22
CA LYS A 98 8.74 22.80 -13.65
C LYS A 98 7.65 23.30 -14.60
N GLY A 99 6.51 23.76 -14.09
CA GLY A 99 5.39 24.25 -14.89
C GLY A 99 4.58 23.15 -15.57
N PHE A 100 4.68 21.89 -15.10
CA PHE A 100 3.86 20.80 -15.65
C PHE A 100 2.41 20.93 -15.16
N PRO A 101 1.40 20.87 -16.04
CA PRO A 101 0.00 20.93 -15.63
C PRO A 101 -0.36 19.65 -14.88
N ILE A 102 -0.70 19.77 -13.59
CA ILE A 102 -1.12 18.63 -12.75
C ILE A 102 -2.62 18.75 -12.48
N ASN A 103 -3.38 17.71 -12.82
CA ASN A 103 -4.77 17.60 -12.44
C ASN A 103 -4.87 17.20 -10.95
N GLU A 104 -5.34 18.12 -10.10
CA GLU A 104 -5.47 17.89 -8.65
C GLU A 104 -6.46 16.77 -8.30
N GLN A 105 -7.45 16.51 -9.15
CA GLN A 105 -8.38 15.39 -8.95
C GLN A 105 -7.65 14.05 -9.07
N LEU A 106 -6.71 13.91 -10.01
CA LEU A 106 -5.92 12.69 -10.17
C LEU A 106 -4.94 12.47 -9.02
N VAL A 107 -4.42 13.55 -8.42
CA VAL A 107 -3.55 13.45 -7.24
C VAL A 107 -4.27 12.77 -6.08
N SER A 108 -5.57 13.02 -5.90
CA SER A 108 -6.38 12.39 -4.84
C SER A 108 -6.52 10.86 -5.00
N HIS A 109 -6.27 10.34 -6.20
CA HIS A 109 -6.33 8.91 -6.52
C HIS A 109 -4.97 8.21 -6.45
N LEU A 110 -3.87 8.92 -6.16
CA LEU A 110 -2.56 8.30 -6.01
C LEU A 110 -2.52 7.40 -4.77
N SER A 111 -2.01 6.18 -4.97
CA SER A 111 -1.81 5.22 -3.89
C SER A 111 -0.34 5.20 -3.46
N PRO A 112 -0.03 5.40 -2.17
CA PRO A 112 1.33 5.26 -1.65
C PRO A 112 1.78 3.80 -1.49
N LEU A 113 0.97 2.84 -1.94
CA LEU A 113 1.25 1.40 -1.79
C LEU A 113 2.01 0.80 -2.98
N GLY A 114 2.28 1.57 -4.03
CA GLY A 114 3.11 1.12 -5.16
C GLY A 114 4.53 0.78 -4.72
N TRP A 115 5.12 -0.29 -5.24
CA TRP A 115 6.43 -0.79 -4.81
C TRP A 115 7.36 -1.19 -5.95
N GLU A 116 6.93 -1.07 -7.20
CA GLU A 116 7.74 -1.40 -8.37
C GLU A 116 9.02 -0.55 -8.49
N HIS A 117 9.02 0.66 -7.91
CA HIS A 117 10.20 1.53 -7.87
C HIS A 117 11.20 1.19 -6.76
N ILE A 118 10.86 0.24 -5.88
CA ILE A 118 11.66 -0.17 -4.72
C ILE A 118 12.33 -1.50 -5.03
N ASN A 119 13.66 -1.55 -4.89
CA ASN A 119 14.36 -2.82 -4.96
C ASN A 119 14.18 -3.59 -3.63
N LEU A 120 13.28 -4.57 -3.65
CA LEU A 120 13.01 -5.46 -2.51
C LEU A 120 13.91 -6.70 -2.50
N SER A 121 14.63 -6.99 -3.58
CA SER A 121 15.47 -8.18 -3.73
C SER A 121 16.69 -7.86 -4.59
N GLY A 122 17.85 -7.71 -3.97
CA GLY A 122 19.11 -7.47 -4.65
C GLY A 122 20.19 -6.95 -3.71
N ASP A 123 21.35 -6.60 -4.28
CA ASP A 123 22.49 -6.11 -3.52
C ASP A 123 22.31 -4.65 -3.10
N TYR A 124 22.35 -4.41 -1.79
CA TYR A 124 22.28 -3.07 -1.22
C TYR A 124 23.68 -2.48 -1.07
N VAL A 125 24.04 -1.56 -1.96
CA VAL A 125 25.29 -0.79 -1.82
C VAL A 125 25.05 0.40 -0.88
N TRP A 126 25.43 0.25 0.38
CA TRP A 126 25.44 1.35 1.34
C TRP A 126 26.66 2.24 1.12
N ARG A 127 26.43 3.45 0.60
CA ARG A 127 27.47 4.48 0.55
C ARG A 127 27.52 5.21 1.89
N ASN A 128 28.50 4.91 2.73
CA ASN A 128 28.69 5.52 4.06
C ASN A 128 28.96 7.04 4.04
N ASN A 129 29.17 7.63 2.87
CA ASN A 129 29.38 9.08 2.71
C ASN A 129 28.09 9.89 2.51
N LEU A 130 26.93 9.24 2.34
CA LEU A 130 25.66 9.94 2.16
C LEU A 130 25.04 10.32 3.52
N LYS A 131 25.69 11.24 4.25
CA LYS A 131 25.08 11.85 5.45
C LYS A 131 24.03 12.88 5.00
N LEU A 132 22.78 12.46 4.90
CA LEU A 132 21.67 13.39 4.79
C LEU A 132 21.53 14.11 6.14
N GLY A 133 21.60 15.45 6.14
CA GLY A 133 21.30 16.24 7.33
C GLY A 133 19.85 16.03 7.79
N PRO A 134 19.52 16.36 9.06
CA PRO A 134 18.14 16.28 9.54
C PRO A 134 17.20 17.06 8.63
N GLY A 135 16.08 16.42 8.23
CA GLY A 135 15.10 17.00 7.30
C GLY A 135 15.56 17.08 5.83
N LYS A 136 16.74 16.56 5.48
CA LYS A 136 17.18 16.46 4.09
C LYS A 136 16.78 15.12 3.48
N TYR A 137 16.26 15.17 2.26
CA TYR A 137 15.80 14.01 1.51
C TYR A 137 16.79 13.67 0.41
N ARG A 138 16.75 12.41 -0.06
CA ARG A 138 17.45 12.01 -1.27
C ARG A 138 16.88 12.78 -2.46
N SER A 139 17.75 13.18 -3.39
CA SER A 139 17.32 13.80 -4.65
C SER A 139 16.39 12.88 -5.43
N LEU A 140 15.38 13.46 -6.06
CA LEU A 140 14.50 12.75 -6.98
C LEU A 140 15.29 12.26 -8.19
N ARG A 141 14.88 11.12 -8.76
CA ARG A 141 15.43 10.65 -10.04
C ARG A 141 15.03 11.64 -11.14
N THR A 142 15.93 11.90 -12.07
CA THR A 142 15.63 12.72 -13.24
C THR A 142 14.68 11.96 -14.15
N VAL A 143 13.56 12.59 -14.50
CA VAL A 143 12.59 12.07 -15.47
C VAL A 143 12.55 13.05 -16.63
N ASP A 144 12.65 12.53 -17.85
CA ASP A 144 12.46 13.31 -19.07
C ASP A 144 10.98 13.68 -19.22
N THR A 145 10.68 14.97 -19.03
CA THR A 145 9.32 15.50 -19.08
C THR A 145 8.81 15.72 -20.50
N GLU A 146 9.69 15.70 -21.52
CA GLU A 146 9.29 15.88 -22.92
C GLU A 146 8.52 14.67 -23.47
N LEU A 147 8.74 13.48 -22.89
CA LEU A 147 8.00 12.26 -23.23
C LEU A 147 6.48 12.37 -22.97
N TYR A 148 6.08 13.18 -21.98
CA TYR A 148 4.68 13.34 -21.57
C TYR A 148 3.99 14.56 -22.19
N LYS A 149 4.73 15.41 -22.90
CA LYS A 149 4.23 16.63 -23.54
C LYS A 149 3.61 16.36 -24.92
N LYS A 150 3.89 15.20 -25.53
CA LYS A 150 3.48 14.81 -26.89
C LYS A 150 2.05 14.26 -27.03
N GLN A 151 1.27 14.21 -25.95
CA GLN A 151 -0.07 13.59 -25.93
C GLN A 151 -1.24 14.56 -25.66
N SER A 152 -0.99 15.88 -25.61
CA SER A 152 -2.05 16.91 -25.55
C SER A 152 -2.28 17.59 -26.89
#